data_AF-A0A139MXW4-F1
#
_entry.id   AF-A0A139MXW4-F1
#
_cell.length_a   1.000
_cell.length_b   1.000
_cell.length_c   1.000
_cell.angle_alpha   90.00
_cell.angle_beta   90.00
_cell.angle_gamma   90.00
#
_symmetry.space_group_name_H-M   'P 1'
#
loop_
_entity.id
_entity.type
_entity.pdbx_description
1 polymer ?
#
loop_
_entity_poly.entity_id
_entity_poly.type
_entity_poly.pdbx_seq_one_letter_code
_entity_poly.pdbx_strand_id
1 'polypeptide(L)'
;MSKANYIGILSWAVVFGVAMREASQQSKELLRTLADITSKIVEWIINLAPFGILGLVYTTISGKGFEALKSYGMLLLLLLGSMALVALVVNPLIVFIMLRKNPYPLVWRCLKVSGVTAFFTRSSAANIPVNIKLCRDLGLNPETYSVSIPLGSTINMAGAAVTINTLTLAAANTLGIQVDFGTALVLSIVAAISACGASGVAGGSLLLIPVACSLFGIPNDLAMQVVSVGFVIGVIQDSCETALNSSTDVLFTAVAEMSTWPKEKRY
;
A
#
# COMPACT_ATOMS: atom_id res chain seq x y z
N MET A 1 -16.68 12.56 13.79
CA MET A 1 -16.46 11.12 14.07
C MET A 1 -17.75 10.32 14.30
N SER A 2 -18.84 10.85 14.89
CA SER A 2 -19.99 10.02 15.34
C SER A 2 -20.94 9.41 14.27
N LYS A 3 -20.65 9.55 12.96
CA LYS A 3 -21.47 8.97 11.87
C LYS A 3 -20.66 8.15 10.83
N ALA A 4 -19.43 7.75 11.15
CA ALA A 4 -18.55 7.01 10.22
C ALA A 4 -18.42 7.66 8.81
N ASN A 5 -18.43 8.99 8.74
CA ASN A 5 -18.13 9.73 7.50
C ASN A 5 -16.62 9.71 7.24
N TYR A 6 -16.12 8.62 6.67
CA TYR A 6 -14.69 8.42 6.46
C TYR A 6 -14.07 9.42 5.49
N ILE A 7 -14.76 9.75 4.40
CA ILE A 7 -14.28 10.74 3.42
C ILE A 7 -14.16 12.11 4.09
N GLY A 8 -15.17 12.52 4.86
CA GLY A 8 -15.11 13.77 5.61
C GLY A 8 -13.94 13.80 6.61
N ILE A 9 -13.70 12.69 7.31
CA ILE A 9 -12.55 12.57 8.23
C ILE A 9 -11.23 12.66 7.45
N LEU A 10 -11.09 11.97 6.33
CA LEU A 10 -9.89 11.99 5.50
C LEU A 10 -9.62 13.40 4.95
N SER A 11 -10.64 14.06 4.40
CA SER A 11 -10.53 15.43 3.88
C SER A 11 -10.08 16.41 4.97
N TRP A 12 -10.69 16.36 6.15
CA TRP A 12 -10.27 17.20 7.28
C TRP A 12 -8.89 16.84 7.80
N ALA A 13 -8.49 15.57 7.79
CA ALA A 13 -7.14 15.16 8.18
C ALA A 13 -6.08 15.74 7.25
N VAL A 14 -6.32 15.80 5.94
CA VAL A 14 -5.43 16.45 4.97
C VAL A 14 -5.32 17.95 5.25
N VAL A 15 -6.46 18.65 5.41
CA VAL A 15 -6.47 20.09 5.71
C VAL A 15 -5.74 20.39 7.02
N PHE A 16 -5.99 19.60 8.07
CA PHE A 16 -5.32 19.73 9.35
C PHE A 16 -3.82 19.44 9.24
N GLY A 17 -3.42 18.42 8.47
CA GLY A 17 -2.02 18.11 8.19
C GLY A 17 -1.28 19.26 7.49
N VAL A 18 -1.94 19.96 6.56
CA VAL A 18 -1.37 21.17 5.93
C VAL A 18 -1.22 22.29 6.95
N ALA A 19 -2.25 22.58 7.75
CA ALA A 19 -2.20 23.62 8.78
C ALA A 19 -1.13 23.33 9.86
N MET A 20 -0.93 22.05 10.20
CA MET A 20 0.10 21.60 11.14
C MET A 20 1.53 21.95 10.71
N ARG A 21 1.77 22.32 9.45
CA ARG A 21 3.11 22.81 9.01
C ARG A 21 3.53 24.07 9.75
N GLU A 22 2.58 24.94 10.11
CA GLU A 22 2.80 26.17 10.88
C GLU A 22 2.83 25.93 12.40
N ALA A 23 2.47 24.73 12.86
CA ALA A 23 2.48 24.40 14.29
C ALA A 23 3.91 24.27 14.84
N SER A 24 4.01 24.41 16.17
CA SER A 24 5.27 24.21 16.89
C SER A 24 5.80 22.78 16.73
N GLN A 25 7.11 22.60 16.92
CA GLN A 25 7.73 21.27 16.83
C GLN A 25 7.15 20.32 17.89
N GLN A 26 6.86 20.81 19.10
CA GLN A 26 6.25 20.01 20.16
C GLN A 26 4.88 19.45 19.74
N SER A 27 4.04 20.25 19.06
CA SER A 27 2.74 19.77 18.56
C SER A 27 2.89 18.71 17.47
N LYS A 28 3.89 18.85 16.59
CA LYS A 28 4.19 17.85 15.55
C LYS A 28 4.69 16.54 16.15
N GLU A 29 5.58 16.61 17.13
CA GLU A 29 6.09 15.43 17.85
C GLU A 29 5.00 14.71 18.63
N LEU A 30 4.09 15.45 19.28
CA LEU A 30 2.94 14.87 19.96
C LEU A 30 2.04 14.11 18.98
N LEU A 31 1.70 14.71 17.83
CA LEU A 31 0.87 14.07 16.82
C LEU A 31 1.54 12.81 16.26
N ARG A 32 2.85 12.85 16.02
CA ARG A 32 3.63 11.70 15.57
C ARG A 32 3.61 10.58 16.62
N THR A 33 3.81 10.91 17.88
CA THR A 33 3.77 9.94 18.99
C THR A 33 2.41 9.27 19.08
N LEU A 34 1.32 10.03 18.93
CA LEU A 34 -0.04 9.48 18.92
C LEU A 34 -0.28 8.54 17.73
N ALA A 35 0.27 8.87 16.55
CA ALA A 35 0.21 8.00 15.39
C ALA A 35 0.97 6.70 15.64
N ASP A 36 2.18 6.77 16.20
CA ASP A 36 3.00 5.59 16.52
C ASP A 36 2.32 4.68 17.55
N ILE A 37 1.70 5.26 18.60
CA ILE A 37 0.91 4.52 19.59
C ILE A 37 -0.27 3.81 18.92
N THR A 38 -1.01 4.52 18.05
CA THR A 38 -2.16 3.96 17.34
C THR A 38 -1.74 2.81 16.44
N SER A 39 -0.66 2.97 15.68
CA SER A 39 -0.05 1.92 14.86
C SER A 39 0.34 0.70 15.68
N LYS A 40 0.89 0.89 16.90
CA LYS A 40 1.24 -0.23 17.78
C LYS A 40 0.02 -1.00 18.28
N ILE A 41 -1.07 -0.31 18.61
CA ILE A 41 -2.35 -0.94 18.98
C ILE A 41 -2.89 -1.77 17.81
N VAL A 42 -2.84 -1.23 16.59
CA VAL A 42 -3.25 -1.95 15.38
C VAL A 42 -2.40 -3.21 15.19
N GLU A 43 -1.08 -3.11 15.35
CA GLU A 43 -0.18 -4.27 15.26
C GLU A 43 -0.54 -5.37 16.27
N TRP A 44 -0.87 -5.00 17.51
CA TRP A 44 -1.34 -5.95 18.51
C TRP A 44 -2.64 -6.65 18.10
N ILE A 45 -3.60 -5.91 17.55
CA ILE A 45 -4.86 -6.48 17.04
C ILE A 45 -4.58 -7.46 15.90
N ILE A 46 -3.69 -7.12 14.98
CA ILE A 46 -3.35 -7.97 13.83
C ILE A 46 -2.62 -9.24 14.28
N ASN A 47 -1.79 -9.16 15.33
CA ASN A 47 -1.19 -10.36 15.92
C ASN A 47 -2.22 -11.32 16.54
N LEU A 48 -3.42 -10.84 16.88
CA LEU A 48 -4.55 -11.66 17.32
C LEU A 48 -5.44 -12.15 16.17
N ALA A 49 -5.26 -11.61 14.96
CA ALA A 49 -6.03 -12.00 13.78
C ALA A 49 -6.00 -13.50 13.45
N PRO A 50 -4.93 -14.29 13.69
CA PRO A 50 -4.92 -15.72 13.41
C PRO A 50 -6.11 -16.48 14.05
N PHE A 51 -6.51 -16.12 15.27
CA PHE A 51 -7.65 -16.73 15.94
C PHE A 51 -8.98 -16.38 15.25
N GLY A 52 -9.14 -15.13 14.82
CA GLY A 52 -10.32 -14.69 14.06
C GLY A 52 -10.40 -15.32 12.67
N ILE A 53 -9.27 -15.41 11.96
CA ILE A 53 -9.17 -16.02 10.63
C ILE A 53 -9.56 -17.49 10.67
N LEU A 54 -9.12 -18.25 11.68
CA LEU A 54 -9.52 -19.66 11.84
C LEU A 54 -11.05 -19.80 11.95
N GLY A 55 -11.70 -18.94 12.75
CA GLY A 55 -13.17 -18.89 12.85
C GLY A 55 -13.86 -18.50 11.54
N LEU A 56 -13.31 -17.54 10.81
CA LEU A 56 -13.82 -17.10 9.51
C LEU A 56 -13.69 -18.19 8.43
N VAL A 57 -12.56 -18.87 8.39
CA VAL A 57 -12.33 -19.99 7.46
C VAL A 57 -13.26 -21.14 7.79
N TYR A 58 -13.42 -21.48 9.09
CA TYR A 58 -14.36 -22.51 9.53
C TYR A 58 -15.81 -22.18 9.13
N THR A 59 -16.28 -20.97 9.41
CA THR A 59 -17.65 -20.55 9.07
C THR A 59 -17.87 -20.48 7.55
N THR A 60 -16.85 -20.06 6.80
CA THR A 60 -16.91 -20.04 5.34
C THR A 60 -17.00 -21.45 4.75
N ILE A 61 -16.14 -22.37 5.20
CA ILE A 61 -16.13 -23.76 4.71
C ILE A 61 -17.41 -24.49 5.14
N SER A 62 -17.83 -24.35 6.40
CA SER A 62 -19.03 -25.03 6.92
C SER A 62 -20.34 -24.50 6.33
N GLY A 63 -20.40 -23.20 5.98
CA GLY A 63 -21.60 -22.59 5.40
C GLY A 63 -21.65 -22.61 3.87
N LYS A 64 -20.54 -22.27 3.20
CA LYS A 64 -20.49 -22.04 1.73
C LYS A 64 -19.66 -23.09 0.98
N GLY A 65 -19.03 -24.03 1.67
CA GLY A 65 -18.19 -25.07 1.07
C GLY A 65 -16.90 -24.55 0.44
N PHE A 66 -16.24 -25.42 -0.32
CA PHE A 66 -14.96 -25.10 -0.99
C PHE A 66 -15.08 -24.08 -2.12
N GLU A 67 -16.29 -23.83 -2.62
CA GLU A 67 -16.52 -22.86 -3.68
C GLU A 67 -16.18 -21.42 -3.23
N ALA A 68 -16.42 -21.09 -1.96
CA ALA A 68 -16.01 -19.80 -1.41
C ALA A 68 -14.47 -19.63 -1.37
N LEU A 69 -13.71 -20.71 -1.15
CA LEU A 69 -12.24 -20.66 -1.23
C LEU A 69 -11.76 -20.39 -2.65
N LYS A 70 -12.45 -20.93 -3.65
CA LYS A 70 -12.14 -20.65 -5.06
C LYS A 70 -12.28 -19.16 -5.37
N SER A 71 -13.33 -18.51 -4.89
CA SER A 71 -13.52 -17.06 -5.05
C SER A 71 -12.42 -16.25 -4.35
N TYR A 72 -11.99 -16.64 -3.16
CA TYR A 72 -10.86 -15.99 -2.47
C TYR A 72 -9.54 -16.17 -3.23
N GLY A 73 -9.32 -17.36 -3.80
CA GLY A 73 -8.17 -17.64 -4.66
C GLY A 73 -8.16 -16.78 -5.92
N MET A 74 -9.30 -16.64 -6.60
CA MET A 74 -9.43 -15.75 -7.77
C MET A 74 -9.16 -14.28 -7.40
N LEU A 75 -9.68 -13.82 -6.26
CA LEU A 75 -9.44 -12.47 -5.77
C LEU A 75 -7.96 -12.23 -5.46
N LEU A 76 -7.30 -13.20 -4.82
CA LEU A 76 -5.86 -13.15 -4.57
C LEU A 76 -5.08 -13.10 -5.90
N LEU A 77 -5.42 -13.94 -6.88
CA LEU A 77 -4.76 -13.92 -8.19
C LEU A 77 -4.94 -12.58 -8.91
N LEU A 78 -6.12 -11.97 -8.83
CA LEU A 78 -6.37 -10.64 -9.40
C LEU A 78 -5.52 -9.56 -8.72
N LEU A 79 -5.42 -9.59 -7.40
CA LEU A 79 -4.57 -8.68 -6.61
C LEU A 79 -3.10 -8.83 -7.01
N LEU A 80 -2.58 -10.06 -6.99
CA LEU A 80 -1.19 -10.35 -7.35
C LEU A 80 -0.88 -10.01 -8.80
N GLY A 81 -1.81 -10.31 -9.72
CA GLY A 81 -1.69 -9.95 -11.13
C GLY A 81 -1.65 -8.43 -11.33
N SER A 82 -2.48 -7.68 -10.60
CA SER A 82 -2.50 -6.21 -10.65
C SER A 82 -1.20 -5.62 -10.11
N MET A 83 -0.69 -6.13 -8.97
CA MET A 83 0.60 -5.71 -8.43
C MET A 83 1.77 -6.07 -9.35
N ALA A 84 1.73 -7.25 -9.98
CA ALA A 84 2.72 -7.67 -10.96
C ALA A 84 2.70 -6.79 -12.22
N LEU A 85 1.52 -6.38 -12.69
CA LEU A 85 1.37 -5.43 -13.79
C LEU A 85 2.00 -4.07 -13.42
N VAL A 86 1.78 -3.59 -12.20
CA VAL A 86 2.43 -2.36 -11.73
C VAL A 86 3.97 -2.55 -11.71
N ALA A 87 4.45 -3.64 -11.11
CA ALA A 87 5.87 -3.92 -10.95
C ALA A 87 6.62 -4.10 -12.28
N LEU A 88 6.00 -4.77 -13.26
CA LEU A 88 6.65 -5.27 -14.47
C LEU A 88 6.21 -4.54 -15.76
N VAL A 89 5.20 -3.67 -15.69
CA VAL A 89 4.74 -2.90 -16.86
C VAL A 89 4.74 -1.41 -16.54
N VAL A 90 3.99 -0.97 -15.52
CA VAL A 90 3.83 0.46 -15.22
C VAL A 90 5.15 1.07 -14.74
N ASN A 91 5.82 0.44 -13.77
CA ASN A 91 7.07 0.94 -13.23
C ASN A 91 8.19 0.97 -14.29
N PRO A 92 8.42 -0.11 -15.08
CA PRO A 92 9.36 -0.05 -16.20
C PRO A 92 9.02 1.01 -17.23
N LEU A 93 7.74 1.23 -17.54
CA LEU A 93 7.33 2.27 -18.48
C LEU A 93 7.71 3.67 -17.98
N ILE A 94 7.46 3.97 -16.69
CA ILE A 94 7.87 5.24 -16.06
C ILE A 94 9.39 5.41 -16.16
N VAL A 95 10.15 4.36 -15.80
CA VAL A 95 11.62 4.36 -15.87
C VAL A 95 12.09 4.61 -17.31
N PHE A 96 11.47 3.95 -18.30
CA PHE A 96 11.82 4.11 -19.71
C PHE A 96 11.54 5.53 -20.20
N ILE A 97 10.40 6.12 -19.85
CA ILE A 97 10.05 7.49 -20.26
C ILE A 97 11.05 8.50 -19.68
N MET A 98 11.44 8.33 -18.41
CA MET A 98 12.35 9.26 -17.71
C MET A 98 13.83 9.07 -18.13
N LEU A 99 14.31 7.82 -18.16
CA LEU A 99 15.72 7.52 -18.40
C LEU A 99 16.04 7.29 -19.89
N ARG A 100 15.05 6.99 -20.73
CA ARG A 100 15.18 6.65 -22.16
C ARG A 100 16.20 5.54 -22.42
N LYS A 101 16.25 4.56 -21.52
CA LYS A 101 17.10 3.37 -21.56
C LYS A 101 16.28 2.16 -21.11
N ASN A 102 16.81 0.96 -21.37
CA ASN A 102 16.16 -0.28 -20.92
C ASN A 102 15.90 -0.23 -19.40
N PRO A 103 14.64 -0.26 -18.95
CA PRO A 103 14.29 -0.08 -17.54
C PRO A 103 14.55 -1.33 -16.69
N TYR A 104 14.52 -2.52 -17.31
CA TYR A 104 14.50 -3.80 -16.60
C TYR A 104 15.74 -4.09 -15.75
N PRO A 105 16.98 -3.71 -16.12
CA PRO A 105 18.14 -3.92 -15.25
C PRO A 105 17.99 -3.25 -13.87
N LEU A 106 17.47 -2.02 -13.83
CA LEU A 106 17.23 -1.31 -12.57
C LEU A 106 16.03 -1.90 -11.83
N VAL A 107 14.92 -2.16 -12.53
CA VAL A 107 13.71 -2.74 -11.94
C VAL A 107 14.00 -4.11 -11.30
N TRP A 108 14.72 -4.99 -11.99
CA TRP A 108 15.09 -6.30 -11.45
C TRP A 108 16.02 -6.19 -10.26
N ARG A 109 16.97 -5.24 -10.27
CA ARG A 109 17.87 -5.01 -9.14
C ARG A 109 17.08 -4.54 -7.91
N CYS A 110 16.13 -3.62 -8.08
CA CYS A 110 15.23 -3.16 -7.02
C CYS A 110 14.34 -4.29 -6.49
N LEU A 111 13.69 -5.06 -7.37
CA LEU A 111 12.84 -6.19 -6.97
C LEU A 111 13.64 -7.27 -6.23
N LYS A 112 14.84 -7.61 -6.72
CA LYS A 112 15.67 -8.69 -6.15
C LYS A 112 16.22 -8.33 -4.77
N VAL A 113 16.72 -7.10 -4.59
CA VAL A 113 17.39 -6.71 -3.34
C VAL A 113 16.40 -6.16 -2.32
N SER A 114 15.54 -5.21 -2.74
CA SER A 114 14.57 -4.60 -1.83
C SER A 114 13.28 -5.41 -1.76
N GLY A 115 12.69 -5.74 -2.91
CA GLY A 115 11.40 -6.41 -2.98
C GLY A 115 11.37 -7.78 -2.30
N VAL A 116 12.37 -8.62 -2.53
CA VAL A 116 12.47 -9.94 -1.88
C VAL A 116 12.61 -9.82 -0.37
N THR A 117 13.46 -8.90 0.13
CA THR A 117 13.58 -8.72 1.58
C THR A 117 12.29 -8.19 2.20
N ALA A 118 11.69 -7.17 1.58
CA ALA A 118 10.40 -6.62 2.01
C ALA A 118 9.25 -7.65 1.97
N PHE A 119 9.27 -8.57 1.01
CA PHE A 119 8.29 -9.66 0.91
C PHE A 119 8.29 -10.51 2.19
N PHE A 120 9.47 -10.90 2.67
CA PHE A 120 9.57 -11.75 3.86
C PHE A 120 9.43 -10.98 5.16
N THR A 121 9.84 -9.70 5.21
CA THR A 121 9.69 -8.88 6.43
C THR A 121 8.28 -8.33 6.60
N ARG A 122 7.52 -8.17 5.50
CA ARG A 122 6.19 -7.53 5.50
C ARG A 122 6.17 -6.15 6.16
N SER A 123 7.30 -5.45 6.11
CA SER A 123 7.42 -4.10 6.65
C SER A 123 8.38 -3.26 5.81
N SER A 124 7.85 -2.20 5.19
CA SER A 124 8.65 -1.20 4.46
C SER A 124 9.59 -0.44 5.38
N ALA A 125 9.17 -0.17 6.62
CA ALA A 125 9.98 0.51 7.63
C ALA A 125 11.20 -0.34 8.04
N ALA A 126 11.00 -1.65 8.26
CA ALA A 126 12.10 -2.57 8.55
C ALA A 126 13.08 -2.71 7.38
N ASN A 127 12.63 -2.42 6.15
CA ASN A 127 13.45 -2.52 4.93
C ASN A 127 14.24 -1.25 4.59
N ILE A 128 14.07 -0.15 5.34
CA ILE A 128 14.81 1.12 5.14
C ILE A 128 16.34 0.91 5.06
N PRO A 129 16.98 0.14 5.97
CA PRO A 129 18.44 -0.04 5.91
C PRO A 129 18.90 -0.75 4.64
N VAL A 130 18.12 -1.71 4.14
CA VAL A 130 18.38 -2.43 2.89
C VAL A 130 18.28 -1.48 1.71
N ASN A 131 17.25 -0.63 1.68
CA ASN A 131 17.06 0.37 0.63
C ASN A 131 18.17 1.42 0.62
N ILE A 132 18.60 1.92 1.78
CA ILE A 132 19.74 2.86 1.89
C ILE A 132 21.02 2.24 1.34
N LYS A 133 21.30 0.97 1.68
CA LYS A 133 22.46 0.26 1.14
C LYS A 133 22.36 0.09 -0.37
N LEU A 134 21.19 -0.28 -0.88
CA LEU A 134 20.97 -0.44 -2.32
C LEU A 134 21.17 0.88 -3.09
N CYS A 135 20.68 2.01 -2.56
CA CYS A 135 20.93 3.33 -3.15
C CYS A 135 22.43 3.66 -3.20
N ARG A 136 23.17 3.34 -2.13
CA ARG A 136 24.64 3.49 -2.10
C ARG A 136 25.32 2.62 -3.16
N ASP A 137 24.91 1.37 -3.30
CA ASP A 137 25.44 0.43 -4.30
C ASP A 137 25.09 0.83 -5.75
N LEU A 138 24.09 1.70 -5.93
CA LEU A 138 23.70 2.33 -7.20
C LEU A 138 24.46 3.63 -7.46
N GLY A 139 25.32 4.08 -6.54
CA GLY A 139 26.09 5.32 -6.67
C GLY A 139 25.25 6.59 -6.54
N LEU A 140 24.07 6.50 -5.91
CA LEU A 140 23.18 7.64 -5.70
C LEU A 140 23.74 8.57 -4.60
N ASN A 141 23.30 9.84 -4.63
CA ASN A 141 23.73 10.85 -3.68
C ASN A 141 23.13 10.56 -2.28
N PRO A 142 23.97 10.46 -1.22
CA PRO A 142 23.52 10.30 0.16
C PRO A 142 22.51 11.34 0.62
N GLU A 143 22.62 12.58 0.17
CA GLU A 143 21.68 13.65 0.51
C GLU A 143 20.29 13.39 -0.06
N THR A 144 20.21 12.74 -1.23
CA THR A 144 18.94 12.41 -1.89
C THR A 144 18.28 11.19 -1.27
N TYR A 145 19.02 10.08 -1.13
CA TYR A 145 18.41 8.83 -0.63
C TYR A 145 18.16 8.83 0.87
N SER A 146 18.89 9.61 1.68
CA SER A 146 18.67 9.71 3.13
C SER A 146 17.33 10.34 3.50
N VAL A 147 16.77 11.17 2.61
CA VAL A 147 15.46 11.79 2.77
C VAL A 147 14.37 11.00 2.02
N SER A 148 14.62 10.65 0.76
CA SER A 148 13.60 10.03 -0.08
C SER A 148 13.21 8.62 0.34
N ILE A 149 14.15 7.80 0.86
CA ILE A 149 13.83 6.42 1.27
C ILE A 149 12.94 6.38 2.53
N PRO A 150 13.27 7.07 3.64
CA PRO A 150 12.37 7.13 4.79
C PRO A 150 11.00 7.72 4.44
N LEU A 151 10.98 8.78 3.63
CA LEU A 151 9.73 9.39 3.16
C LEU A 151 8.91 8.38 2.35
N GLY A 152 9.53 7.75 1.35
CA GLY A 152 8.90 6.74 0.48
C GLY A 152 8.28 5.59 1.26
N SER A 153 8.98 5.08 2.27
CA SER A 153 8.48 3.98 3.12
C SER A 153 7.15 4.27 3.83
N THR A 154 6.76 5.55 3.92
CA THR A 154 5.48 6.01 4.50
C THR A 154 4.46 6.44 3.45
N ILE A 155 4.85 7.17 2.41
CA ILE A 155 3.90 7.78 1.46
C ILE A 155 3.79 7.06 0.11
N ASN A 156 4.81 6.30 -0.29
CA ASN A 156 4.83 5.61 -1.58
C ASN A 156 4.22 4.20 -1.42
N MET A 157 2.90 4.16 -1.33
CA MET A 157 2.15 2.94 -1.04
C MET A 157 1.28 2.48 -2.22
N ALA A 158 1.91 2.26 -3.39
CA ALA A 158 1.23 1.82 -4.60
C ALA A 158 0.52 0.45 -4.44
N GLY A 159 1.15 -0.51 -3.78
CA GLY A 159 0.56 -1.81 -3.46
C GLY A 159 -0.67 -1.69 -2.58
N ALA A 160 -0.63 -0.84 -1.55
CA ALA A 160 -1.78 -0.59 -0.69
C ALA A 160 -2.94 0.05 -1.46
N ALA A 161 -2.65 1.00 -2.35
CA ALA A 161 -3.64 1.58 -3.23
C ALA A 161 -4.28 0.52 -4.15
N VAL A 162 -3.49 -0.40 -4.73
CA VAL A 162 -4.00 -1.53 -5.52
C VAL A 162 -4.91 -2.43 -4.67
N THR A 163 -4.50 -2.76 -3.44
CA THR A 163 -5.28 -3.58 -2.51
C THR A 163 -6.63 -2.94 -2.19
N ILE A 164 -6.63 -1.67 -1.78
CA ILE A 164 -7.85 -0.92 -1.44
C ILE A 164 -8.79 -0.88 -2.64
N ASN A 165 -8.29 -0.48 -3.82
CA ASN A 165 -9.09 -0.41 -5.05
C ASN A 165 -9.70 -1.77 -5.40
N THR A 166 -8.88 -2.82 -5.45
CA THR A 166 -9.31 -4.14 -5.93
C THR A 166 -10.36 -4.74 -4.99
N LEU A 167 -10.14 -4.66 -3.68
CA LEU A 167 -11.07 -5.21 -2.70
C LEU A 167 -12.38 -4.42 -2.65
N THR A 168 -12.34 -3.09 -2.76
CA THR A 168 -13.55 -2.26 -2.84
C THR A 168 -14.32 -2.51 -4.13
N LEU A 169 -13.65 -2.61 -5.29
CA LEU A 169 -14.31 -2.90 -6.56
C LEU A 169 -14.89 -4.33 -6.60
N ALA A 170 -14.21 -5.30 -6.00
CA ALA A 170 -14.74 -6.66 -5.85
C ALA A 170 -16.01 -6.67 -4.97
N ALA A 171 -16.04 -5.88 -3.89
CA ALA A 171 -17.22 -5.72 -3.06
C ALA A 171 -18.38 -5.05 -3.82
N ALA A 172 -18.10 -3.96 -4.53
CA ALA A 172 -19.08 -3.28 -5.38
C ALA A 172 -19.66 -4.24 -6.44
N ASN A 173 -18.80 -5.02 -7.10
CA ASN A 173 -19.22 -6.02 -8.07
C ASN A 173 -20.11 -7.11 -7.45
N THR A 174 -19.74 -7.62 -6.28
CA THR A 174 -20.52 -8.64 -5.54
C THR A 174 -21.91 -8.12 -5.16
N LEU A 175 -22.03 -6.82 -4.91
CA LEU A 175 -23.29 -6.15 -4.57
C LEU A 175 -24.10 -5.68 -5.78
N GLY A 176 -23.59 -5.89 -7.01
CA GLY A 176 -24.22 -5.36 -8.23
C GLY A 176 -24.18 -3.83 -8.35
N ILE A 177 -23.31 -3.17 -7.59
CA ILE A 177 -23.08 -1.72 -7.69
C ILE A 177 -22.28 -1.47 -8.97
N GLN A 178 -22.88 -0.75 -9.91
CA GLN A 178 -22.18 -0.33 -11.12
C GLN A 178 -21.22 0.81 -10.80
N VAL A 179 -19.96 0.63 -11.20
CA VAL A 179 -18.92 1.63 -11.03
C VAL A 179 -18.52 2.13 -12.41
N ASP A 180 -18.86 3.38 -12.70
CA ASP A 180 -18.40 4.06 -13.91
C ASP A 180 -16.93 4.51 -13.76
N PHE A 181 -16.33 4.92 -14.88
CA PHE A 181 -14.94 5.33 -14.91
C PHE A 181 -14.64 6.54 -14.01
N GLY A 182 -15.55 7.52 -13.94
CA GLY A 182 -15.37 8.71 -13.11
C GLY A 182 -15.30 8.34 -11.63
N THR A 183 -16.22 7.50 -11.18
CA THR A 183 -16.22 7.03 -9.79
C THR A 183 -15.01 6.14 -9.49
N ALA A 184 -14.58 5.28 -10.43
CA ALA A 184 -13.35 4.49 -10.28
C ALA A 184 -12.08 5.35 -10.17
N LEU A 185 -12.03 6.48 -10.89
CA LEU A 185 -10.93 7.44 -10.78
C LEU A 185 -10.92 8.13 -9.42
N VAL A 186 -12.09 8.56 -8.92
CA VAL A 186 -12.22 9.13 -7.58
C VAL A 186 -11.80 8.12 -6.51
N LEU A 187 -12.24 6.87 -6.62
CA LEU A 187 -11.80 5.79 -5.76
C LEU A 187 -10.28 5.64 -5.78
N SER A 188 -9.66 5.69 -6.96
CA SER A 188 -8.20 5.58 -7.10
C SER A 188 -7.46 6.71 -6.36
N ILE A 189 -7.97 7.94 -6.43
CA ILE A 189 -7.42 9.09 -5.70
C ILE A 189 -7.59 8.90 -4.20
N VAL A 190 -8.78 8.52 -3.73
CA VAL A 190 -9.05 8.28 -2.31
C VAL A 190 -8.20 7.16 -1.77
N ALA A 191 -8.04 6.07 -2.52
CA ALA A 191 -7.18 4.94 -2.16
C ALA A 191 -5.71 5.36 -2.06
N ALA A 192 -5.21 6.16 -3.01
CA ALA A 192 -3.84 6.67 -2.96
C ALA A 192 -3.58 7.58 -1.75
N ILE A 193 -4.48 8.53 -1.48
CA ILE A 193 -4.37 9.42 -0.31
C ILE A 193 -4.47 8.62 0.99
N SER A 194 -5.41 7.67 1.06
CA SER A 194 -5.61 6.82 2.22
C SER A 194 -4.40 5.93 2.47
N ALA A 195 -3.82 5.35 1.42
CA ALA A 195 -2.66 4.48 1.49
C ALA A 195 -1.45 5.15 2.18
N CYS A 196 -1.24 6.45 1.98
CA CYS A 196 -0.22 7.21 2.71
C CYS A 196 -0.41 7.16 4.25
N GLY A 197 -1.63 6.94 4.72
CA GLY A 197 -1.98 6.83 6.13
C GLY A 197 -1.82 5.42 6.72
N ALA A 198 -1.57 4.39 5.91
CA ALA A 198 -1.35 3.01 6.39
C ALA A 198 0.08 2.75 6.90
N SER A 199 0.92 3.80 6.97
CA SER A 199 2.38 3.77 7.12
C SER A 199 2.96 2.55 7.84
N GLY A 200 3.63 1.68 7.07
CA GLY A 200 4.59 0.66 7.53
C GLY A 200 4.07 -0.50 8.39
N VAL A 201 2.78 -0.53 8.75
CA VAL A 201 2.17 -1.58 9.59
C VAL A 201 1.60 -2.69 8.70
N ALA A 202 2.01 -3.94 8.97
CA ALA A 202 1.50 -5.12 8.26
C ALA A 202 -0.04 -5.16 8.30
N GLY A 203 -0.70 -5.32 7.15
CA GLY A 203 -2.16 -5.35 7.05
C GLY A 203 -2.86 -4.00 7.25
N GLY A 204 -2.13 -2.89 7.38
CA GLY A 204 -2.70 -1.55 7.58
C GLY A 204 -3.59 -1.09 6.41
N SER A 205 -3.27 -1.47 5.18
CA SER A 205 -4.06 -1.14 3.99
C SER A 205 -5.46 -1.75 4.00
N LEU A 206 -5.62 -2.94 4.59
CA LEU A 206 -6.93 -3.59 4.74
C LEU A 206 -7.88 -2.75 5.60
N LEU A 207 -7.36 -2.08 6.63
CA LEU A 207 -8.16 -1.25 7.54
C LEU A 207 -8.67 0.05 6.89
N LEU A 208 -8.18 0.38 5.69
CA LEU A 208 -8.62 1.54 4.92
C LEU A 208 -9.72 1.20 3.90
N ILE A 209 -10.02 -0.08 3.68
CA ILE A 209 -11.10 -0.51 2.78
C ILE A 209 -12.46 0.11 3.16
N PRO A 210 -12.86 0.23 4.45
CA PRO A 210 -14.11 0.89 4.81
C PRO A 210 -14.22 2.33 4.32
N VAL A 211 -13.09 3.06 4.26
CA VAL A 211 -13.05 4.43 3.72
C VAL A 211 -13.46 4.42 2.25
N ALA A 212 -12.85 3.52 1.47
CA ALA A 212 -13.13 3.36 0.05
C ALA A 212 -14.55 2.82 -0.22
N CYS A 213 -15.00 1.83 0.55
CA CYS A 213 -16.37 1.30 0.48
C CYS A 213 -17.44 2.36 0.75
N SER A 214 -17.16 3.32 1.64
CA SER A 214 -18.11 4.40 1.94
C SER A 214 -18.43 5.31 0.75
N LEU A 215 -17.54 5.40 -0.25
CA LEU A 215 -17.81 6.13 -1.51
C LEU A 215 -19.00 5.56 -2.28
N PHE A 216 -19.22 4.25 -2.14
CA PHE A 216 -20.28 3.52 -2.84
C PHE A 216 -21.51 3.30 -1.95
N GLY A 217 -21.54 3.89 -0.76
CA GLY A 217 -22.61 3.65 0.22
C GLY A 217 -22.63 2.23 0.77
N ILE A 218 -21.54 1.48 0.66
CA ILE A 218 -21.44 0.12 1.19
C ILE A 218 -21.45 0.20 2.73
N PRO A 219 -22.37 -0.50 3.41
CA PRO A 219 -22.46 -0.49 4.87
C PRO A 219 -21.17 -0.99 5.55
N ASN A 220 -20.88 -0.44 6.73
CA ASN A 220 -19.63 -0.75 7.46
C ASN A 220 -19.50 -2.21 7.87
N ASP A 221 -20.59 -2.83 8.28
CA ASP A 221 -20.70 -4.25 8.58
C ASP A 221 -20.27 -5.11 7.39
N LEU A 222 -20.67 -4.73 6.18
CA LEU A 222 -20.23 -5.42 4.97
C LEU A 222 -18.79 -5.07 4.59
N ALA A 223 -18.38 -3.80 4.72
CA ALA A 223 -16.98 -3.41 4.49
C ALA A 223 -16.02 -4.18 5.41
N MET A 224 -16.41 -4.43 6.67
CA MET A 224 -15.63 -5.25 7.61
C MET A 224 -15.55 -6.73 7.19
N GLN A 225 -16.56 -7.26 6.49
CA GLN A 225 -16.46 -8.58 5.88
C GLN A 225 -15.41 -8.60 4.76
N VAL A 226 -15.30 -7.54 3.96
CA VAL A 226 -14.26 -7.42 2.93
C VAL A 226 -12.87 -7.40 3.57
N VAL A 227 -12.70 -6.63 4.64
CA VAL A 227 -11.46 -6.64 5.46
C VAL A 227 -11.14 -8.05 5.96
N SER A 228 -12.16 -8.76 6.42
CA SER A 228 -12.03 -10.14 6.91
C SER A 228 -11.55 -11.11 5.82
N VAL A 229 -12.09 -11.00 4.60
CA VAL A 229 -11.60 -11.75 3.43
C VAL A 229 -10.16 -11.37 3.11
N GLY A 230 -9.83 -10.07 3.18
CA GLY A 230 -8.47 -9.57 3.04
C GLY A 230 -7.50 -10.22 4.02
N PHE A 231 -7.89 -10.40 5.29
CA PHE A 231 -7.07 -11.11 6.28
C PHE A 231 -6.86 -12.60 5.95
N VAL A 232 -7.85 -13.28 5.36
CA VAL A 232 -7.71 -14.70 4.96
C VAL A 232 -6.63 -14.86 3.89
N ILE A 233 -6.58 -13.97 2.89
CA ILE A 233 -5.57 -13.99 1.83
C ILE A 233 -4.33 -13.13 2.16
N GLY A 234 -4.33 -12.50 3.34
CA GLY A 234 -3.51 -11.36 3.67
C GLY A 234 -2.03 -11.67 3.77
N VAL A 235 -1.65 -12.91 4.11
CA VAL A 235 -0.22 -13.27 4.20
C VAL A 235 0.49 -13.05 2.88
N ILE A 236 -0.06 -13.57 1.78
CA ILE A 236 0.56 -13.46 0.45
C ILE A 236 0.34 -12.05 -0.11
N GLN A 237 -0.87 -11.52 0.04
CA GLN A 237 -1.21 -10.17 -0.44
C GLN A 237 -0.32 -9.09 0.19
N ASP A 238 -0.19 -9.07 1.52
CA ASP A 238 0.58 -8.07 2.27
C ASP A 238 2.09 -8.19 2.00
N SER A 239 2.58 -9.41 1.78
CA SER A 239 3.98 -9.66 1.38
C SER A 239 4.28 -9.07 -0.01
N CYS A 240 3.40 -9.32 -1.00
CA CYS A 240 3.55 -8.74 -2.33
C CYS A 240 3.34 -7.21 -2.35
N GLU A 241 2.38 -6.71 -1.57
CA GLU A 241 2.15 -5.28 -1.37
C GLU A 241 3.41 -4.59 -0.84
N THR A 242 3.97 -5.11 0.24
CA THR A 242 5.18 -4.55 0.87
C THR A 242 6.37 -4.61 -0.09
N ALA A 243 6.52 -5.73 -0.81
CA ALA A 243 7.57 -5.88 -1.82
C ALA A 243 7.47 -4.83 -2.93
N LEU A 244 6.25 -4.58 -3.43
CA LEU A 244 5.99 -3.57 -4.44
C LEU A 244 6.31 -2.17 -3.90
N ASN A 245 5.75 -1.80 -2.75
CA ASN A 245 5.98 -0.49 -2.12
C ASN A 245 7.48 -0.24 -1.94
N SER A 246 8.17 -1.14 -1.22
CA SER A 246 9.56 -0.94 -0.84
C SER A 246 10.52 -0.95 -2.03
N SER A 247 10.28 -1.81 -3.04
CA SER A 247 11.13 -1.82 -4.24
C SER A 247 10.97 -0.54 -5.07
N THR A 248 9.77 0.05 -5.08
CA THR A 248 9.52 1.31 -5.79
C THR A 248 10.12 2.53 -5.11
N ASP A 249 10.32 2.50 -3.78
CA ASP A 249 11.02 3.58 -3.07
C ASP A 249 12.41 3.79 -3.68
N VAL A 250 13.18 2.72 -3.82
CA VAL A 250 14.51 2.78 -4.43
C VAL A 250 14.43 3.11 -5.92
N LEU A 251 13.49 2.48 -6.63
CA LEU A 251 13.35 2.66 -8.08
C LEU A 251 13.11 4.13 -8.43
N PHE A 252 12.17 4.79 -7.74
CA PHE A 252 11.83 6.18 -8.02
C PHE A 252 12.87 7.17 -7.48
N THR A 253 13.52 6.88 -6.34
CA THR A 253 14.70 7.64 -5.92
C THR A 253 15.80 7.59 -6.99
N ALA A 254 16.11 6.40 -7.51
CA ALA A 254 17.12 6.23 -8.54
C ALA A 254 16.74 6.93 -9.85
N VAL A 255 15.48 6.78 -10.30
CA VAL A 255 15.02 7.44 -11.53
C VAL A 255 15.05 8.96 -11.40
N ALA A 256 14.58 9.50 -10.28
CA ALA A 256 14.57 10.94 -10.03
C ALA A 256 15.99 11.53 -10.14
N GLU A 257 16.97 10.89 -9.50
CA GLU A 257 18.36 11.35 -9.53
C GLU A 257 19.01 11.12 -10.91
N MET A 258 18.97 9.89 -11.43
CA MET A 258 19.61 9.50 -12.69
C MET A 258 19.04 10.23 -13.91
N SER A 259 17.80 10.73 -13.83
CA SER A 259 17.21 11.55 -14.90
C SER A 259 17.99 12.84 -15.13
N THR A 260 18.69 13.34 -14.11
CA THR A 260 19.55 14.54 -14.18
C THR A 260 20.96 14.23 -14.69
N TRP A 261 21.37 12.96 -14.69
CA TRP A 261 22.70 12.55 -15.14
C TRP A 261 22.83 12.59 -16.66
N PRO A 262 24.06 12.77 -17.19
CA PRO A 262 24.37 12.53 -18.60
C PRO A 262 23.91 11.12 -19.01
N LYS A 263 23.38 10.97 -20.22
CA LYS A 263 22.80 9.69 -20.67
C LYS A 263 23.80 8.55 -20.61
N GLU A 264 25.08 8.84 -20.81
CA GLU A 264 26.20 7.90 -20.79
C GLU A 264 26.45 7.35 -19.37
N LYS A 265 26.14 8.14 -18.34
CA LYS A 265 26.32 7.78 -16.92
C LYS A 265 25.08 7.12 -16.30
N ARG A 266 23.96 7.07 -17.02
CA ARG A 266 22.78 6.32 -16.58
C ARG A 266 23.14 4.82 -16.65
N TYR A 267 22.98 4.10 -15.55
CA TYR A 267 23.36 2.70 -15.33
C TYR A 267 24.87 2.46 -15.21
#